data_AF-A0A8J2XGG0-F1
#
_entry.id   AF-A0A8J2XGG0-F1
#
_cell.length_a   1.000
_cell.length_b   1.000
_cell.length_c   1.000
_cell.angle_alpha   90.00
_cell.angle_beta   90.00
_cell.angle_gamma   90.00
#
_symmetry.space_group_name_H-M   'P 1'
#
loop_
_entity.id
_entity.type
_entity.pdbx_description
1 polymer ?
#
loop_
_entity_poly.entity_id
_entity_poly.type
_entity_poly.pdbx_seq_one_letter_code
_entity_poly.pdbx_strand_id
1 'polypeptide(L)'
;MNQAFKSRQLSFLVQNIIFTLVVFAIHAYLVSYFADSSAFFFPLWQIYTFHFVITTLLYTVINYKYSNGKKDIFNTFMVSTFLKMALAILFLLPLLMSDLEKKQADVFNFFIPYFLYLFFEVYSLTLFLQKNA
;
A
#
# COMPACT_ATOMS: atom_id res chain seq x y z
N MET A 1 -23.15 10.10 -2.47
CA MET A 1 -21.99 10.20 -1.54
C MET A 1 -21.84 11.63 -1.07
N ASN A 2 -21.64 11.84 0.24
CA ASN A 2 -21.47 13.16 0.87
C ASN A 2 -20.23 13.90 0.29
N GLN A 3 -20.27 15.22 0.16
CA GLN A 3 -19.13 16.04 -0.27
C GLN A 3 -17.87 15.81 0.59
N ALA A 4 -18.05 15.60 1.89
CA ALA A 4 -16.95 15.32 2.81
C ALA A 4 -16.21 14.02 2.45
N PHE A 5 -16.93 12.99 1.98
CA PHE A 5 -16.30 11.75 1.47
C PHE A 5 -15.40 12.07 0.28
N LYS A 6 -15.93 12.80 -0.71
CA LYS A 6 -15.24 13.07 -1.99
C LYS A 6 -13.96 13.88 -1.76
N SER A 7 -14.04 14.91 -0.93
CA SER A 7 -12.88 15.75 -0.59
C SER A 7 -11.76 14.93 0.07
N ARG A 8 -12.10 14.11 1.06
CA ARG A 8 -11.11 13.26 1.74
C ARG A 8 -10.51 12.21 0.82
N GLN A 9 -11.35 11.58 0.00
CA GLN A 9 -10.91 10.59 -0.98
C GLN A 9 -9.94 11.20 -1.99
N LEU A 10 -10.25 12.38 -2.50
CA LEU A 10 -9.39 13.08 -3.46
C LEU A 10 -8.06 13.48 -2.80
N SER A 11 -8.10 14.05 -1.59
CA SER A 11 -6.89 14.40 -0.83
C SER A 11 -5.99 13.19 -0.61
N PHE A 12 -6.57 12.07 -0.16
CA PHE A 12 -5.82 10.84 0.06
C PHE A 12 -5.25 10.28 -1.24
N LEU A 13 -6.05 10.27 -2.32
CA LEU A 13 -5.61 9.76 -3.62
C LEU A 13 -4.41 10.57 -4.15
N VAL A 14 -4.45 11.90 -4.06
CA VAL A 14 -3.33 12.76 -4.46
C VAL A 14 -2.10 12.49 -3.61
N GLN A 15 -2.25 12.39 -2.28
CA GLN A 15 -1.16 12.05 -1.37
C GLN A 15 -0.56 10.67 -1.69
N ASN A 16 -1.40 9.67 -1.95
CA ASN A 16 -0.99 8.32 -2.29
C ASN A 16 -0.24 8.30 -3.63
N ILE A 17 -0.71 9.04 -4.66
CA ILE A 17 -0.01 9.17 -5.94
C ILE A 17 1.39 9.78 -5.74
N ILE A 18 1.48 10.89 -5.01
CA ILE A 18 2.77 11.56 -4.74
C ILE A 18 3.70 10.61 -3.99
N PHE A 19 3.20 9.95 -2.94
CA PHE A 19 3.95 8.99 -2.16
C PHE A 19 4.46 7.83 -3.02
N THR A 20 3.59 7.22 -3.83
CA THR A 20 3.93 6.15 -4.78
C THR A 20 5.03 6.59 -5.73
N LEU A 21 4.90 7.76 -6.36
CA LEU A 21 5.88 8.26 -7.33
C LEU A 21 7.24 8.50 -6.69
N VAL A 22 7.28 9.13 -5.51
CA VAL A 22 8.53 9.41 -4.79
C VAL A 22 9.22 8.11 -4.39
N VAL A 23 8.49 7.19 -3.75
CA VAL A 23 9.07 5.93 -3.27
C VAL A 23 9.45 5.03 -4.45
N PHE A 24 8.70 5.04 -5.55
CA PHE A 24 9.05 4.33 -6.78
C PHE A 24 10.31 4.89 -7.42
N ALA A 25 10.43 6.22 -7.55
CA ALA A 25 11.60 6.85 -8.15
C ALA A 25 12.88 6.55 -7.35
N ILE A 26 12.81 6.63 -6.02
CA ILE A 26 13.94 6.28 -5.13
C ILE A 26 14.33 4.81 -5.33
N HIS A 27 13.35 3.91 -5.32
CA HIS A 27 13.62 2.48 -5.43
C HIS A 27 14.13 2.09 -6.82
N ALA A 28 13.56 2.65 -7.88
CA ALA A 28 14.02 2.45 -9.25
C ALA A 28 15.46 2.95 -9.43
N TYR A 29 15.79 4.12 -8.86
CA TYR A 29 17.17 4.64 -8.86
C TYR A 29 18.13 3.68 -8.14
N LEU A 30 17.78 3.25 -6.92
CA LEU A 30 18.60 2.31 -6.16
C LEU A 30 18.80 0.99 -6.91
N VAL A 31 17.74 0.41 -7.47
CA VAL A 31 17.84 -0.83 -8.26
C VAL A 31 18.73 -0.62 -9.48
N SER A 32 18.57 0.48 -10.23
CA SER A 32 19.38 0.75 -11.42
C SER A 32 20.89 0.91 -11.12
N TYR A 33 21.25 1.32 -9.91
CA TYR A 33 22.64 1.56 -9.52
C TYR A 33 23.27 0.37 -8.80
N PHE A 34 22.49 -0.35 -7.99
CA PHE A 34 22.99 -1.41 -7.10
C PHE A 34 22.62 -2.83 -7.53
N ALA A 35 21.73 -3.02 -8.50
CA ALA A 35 21.23 -4.33 -8.88
C ALA A 35 21.06 -4.50 -10.40
N ASP A 36 21.28 -5.71 -10.90
CA ASP A 36 20.89 -6.05 -12.26
C ASP A 36 19.38 -6.27 -12.32
N SER A 37 18.68 -5.34 -12.98
CA SER A 37 17.21 -5.32 -13.05
C SER A 37 16.59 -6.57 -13.70
N SER A 38 17.37 -7.38 -14.42
CA SER A 38 16.93 -8.66 -15.02
C SER A 38 16.86 -9.83 -14.02
N ALA A 39 17.24 -9.63 -12.76
CA ALA A 39 17.29 -10.69 -11.76
C ALA A 39 16.02 -10.85 -10.91
N PHE A 40 15.07 -9.91 -10.99
CA PHE A 40 13.84 -9.94 -10.17
C PHE A 40 12.68 -10.62 -10.89
N PHE A 41 11.96 -11.47 -10.16
CA PHE A 41 10.76 -12.16 -10.64
C PHE A 41 9.60 -11.19 -10.88
N PHE A 42 9.41 -10.22 -9.98
CA PHE A 42 8.39 -9.18 -10.12
C PHE A 42 9.03 -7.86 -10.59
N PRO A 43 8.59 -7.28 -11.71
CA PRO A 43 9.02 -5.94 -12.07
C PRO A 43 8.48 -4.93 -11.07
N LEU A 44 9.29 -3.91 -10.73
CA LEU A 44 8.96 -2.92 -9.71
C LEU A 44 7.57 -2.29 -9.91
N TRP A 45 7.19 -1.97 -11.14
CA TRP A 45 5.89 -1.35 -11.41
C TRP A 45 4.70 -2.21 -10.94
N GLN A 46 4.81 -3.55 -10.96
CA GLN A 46 3.76 -4.44 -10.45
C GLN A 46 3.64 -4.34 -8.93
N ILE A 47 4.76 -4.33 -8.22
CA ILE A 47 4.82 -4.19 -6.76
C ILE A 47 4.15 -2.88 -6.32
N TYR A 48 4.50 -1.77 -6.98
CA TYR A 48 3.95 -0.46 -6.63
C TYR A 48 2.50 -0.29 -7.04
N THR A 49 2.09 -0.88 -8.17
CA THR A 49 0.68 -0.90 -8.59
C THR A 49 -0.17 -1.67 -7.58
N PHE A 50 0.30 -2.84 -7.13
CA PHE A 50 -0.38 -3.61 -6.09
C PHE A 50 -0.57 -2.79 -4.82
N HIS A 51 0.51 -2.22 -4.27
CA HIS A 51 0.42 -1.45 -3.02
C HIS A 51 -0.45 -0.19 -3.16
N PHE A 52 -0.36 0.52 -4.29
CA PHE A 52 -1.18 1.68 -4.58
C PHE A 52 -2.68 1.32 -4.61
N VAL A 53 -3.04 0.26 -5.34
CA VAL A 53 -4.42 -0.20 -5.50
C VAL A 53 -4.99 -0.65 -4.16
N ILE A 54 -4.28 -1.53 -3.44
CA ILE A 54 -4.78 -2.06 -2.17
C ILE A 54 -4.93 -0.94 -1.14
N THR A 55 -3.93 -0.08 -1.00
CA THR A 55 -3.99 1.06 -0.06
C THR A 55 -5.16 2.00 -0.38
N THR A 56 -5.40 2.28 -1.66
CA THR A 56 -6.55 3.09 -2.10
C THR A 56 -7.88 2.42 -1.78
N LEU A 57 -8.01 1.12 -2.05
CA LEU A 57 -9.24 0.35 -1.77
C LEU A 57 -9.55 0.32 -0.27
N LEU A 58 -8.57 0.02 0.56
CA LEU A 58 -8.76 -0.05 2.02
C LEU A 58 -9.14 1.31 2.60
N TYR A 59 -8.44 2.39 2.18
CA TYR A 59 -8.82 3.74 2.59
C TYR A 59 -10.25 4.09 2.16
N THR A 60 -10.65 3.70 0.95
CA THR A 60 -12.01 3.93 0.43
C THR A 60 -13.07 3.26 1.32
N VAL A 61 -12.83 2.01 1.74
CA VAL A 61 -13.72 1.27 2.66
C VAL A 61 -13.82 1.98 4.01
N ILE A 62 -12.70 2.43 4.57
CA ILE A 62 -12.66 3.16 5.85
C ILE A 62 -13.41 4.50 5.73
N ASN A 63 -13.10 5.31 4.72
CA ASN A 63 -13.75 6.60 4.47
C ASN A 63 -15.25 6.45 4.24
N TYR A 64 -15.68 5.36 3.58
CA TYR A 64 -17.09 5.03 3.40
C TYR A 64 -17.78 4.74 4.74
N LYS A 65 -17.21 3.86 5.58
CA LYS A 65 -17.78 3.56 6.90
C LYS A 65 -17.83 4.79 7.81
N TYR A 66 -16.79 5.61 7.80
CA TYR A 66 -16.76 6.86 8.57
C TYR A 66 -17.82 7.86 8.09
N SER A 67 -17.97 8.02 6.78
CA SER A 67 -18.98 8.93 6.20
C SER A 67 -20.41 8.51 6.51
N ASN A 68 -20.63 7.24 6.87
CA ASN A 68 -21.90 6.69 7.33
C ASN A 68 -22.03 6.65 8.87
N GLY A 69 -21.16 7.35 9.60
CA GLY A 69 -21.26 7.55 11.06
C GLY A 69 -20.85 6.35 11.92
N LYS A 70 -20.15 5.35 11.35
CA LYS A 70 -19.64 4.21 12.13
C LYS A 70 -18.46 4.65 13.00
N LYS A 71 -18.48 4.29 14.29
CA LYS A 71 -17.44 4.66 15.26
C LYS A 71 -16.26 3.68 15.29
N ASP A 72 -16.44 2.46 14.80
CA ASP A 72 -15.41 1.39 14.83
C ASP A 72 -14.42 1.47 13.66
N ILE A 73 -13.88 2.67 13.40
CA ILE A 73 -12.96 2.91 12.30
C ILE A 73 -11.62 2.20 12.53
N PHE A 74 -11.12 2.21 13.77
CA PHE A 74 -9.89 1.52 14.13
C PHE A 74 -10.00 -0.01 13.92
N ASN A 75 -11.12 -0.60 14.33
CA ASN A 75 -11.39 -2.03 14.09
C ASN A 75 -11.46 -2.33 12.57
N THR A 76 -12.11 -1.45 11.81
CA THR A 76 -12.13 -1.57 10.33
C THR A 76 -10.73 -1.53 9.74
N PHE A 77 -9.88 -0.62 10.23
CA PHE A 77 -8.48 -0.53 9.79
C PHE A 77 -7.68 -1.80 10.14
N MET A 78 -7.84 -2.33 11.35
CA MET A 78 -7.18 -3.58 11.75
C MET A 78 -7.57 -4.75 10.84
N VAL A 79 -8.87 -4.95 10.60
CA VAL A 79 -9.36 -6.00 9.70
C VAL A 79 -8.88 -5.78 8.26
N SER A 80 -8.88 -4.53 7.80
CA SER A 80 -8.35 -4.15 6.48
C SER A 80 -6.87 -4.46 6.34
N THR A 81 -6.08 -4.21 7.38
CA THR A 81 -4.64 -4.51 7.42
C THR A 81 -4.41 -6.01 7.40
N PHE A 82 -5.21 -6.78 8.14
CA PHE A 82 -5.14 -8.25 8.08
C PHE A 82 -5.48 -8.79 6.69
N LEU A 83 -6.51 -8.23 6.04
CA LEU A 83 -6.83 -8.56 4.65
C LEU A 83 -5.68 -8.19 3.69
N LYS A 84 -5.04 -7.04 3.89
CA LYS A 84 -3.85 -6.61 3.13
C LYS A 84 -2.71 -7.62 3.25
N MET A 85 -2.46 -8.14 4.44
CA MET A 85 -1.47 -9.19 4.69
C MET A 85 -1.79 -10.47 3.90
N ALA A 86 -3.05 -10.91 3.92
CA ALA A 86 -3.47 -12.08 3.14
C ALA A 86 -3.28 -11.86 1.63
N LEU A 87 -3.66 -10.68 1.13
CA LEU A 87 -3.49 -10.31 -0.29
C LEU A 87 -2.00 -10.22 -0.68
N ALA A 88 -1.13 -9.75 0.22
CA ALA A 88 0.31 -9.74 -0.01
C ALA A 88 0.89 -11.16 -0.14
N ILE A 89 0.43 -12.10 0.69
CA ILE A 89 0.82 -13.51 0.57
C ILE A 89 0.34 -14.09 -0.78
N LEU A 90 -0.91 -13.80 -1.16
CA LEU A 90 -1.45 -14.24 -2.46
C LEU A 90 -0.67 -13.64 -3.64
N PHE A 91 -0.25 -12.38 -3.56
CA PHE A 91 0.59 -11.75 -4.56
C PHE A 91 1.96 -12.41 -4.68
N LEU A 92 2.58 -12.78 -3.54
CA LEU A 92 3.88 -13.46 -3.51
C LEU A 92 3.80 -14.96 -3.81
N LEU A 93 2.61 -15.56 -3.79
CA LEU A 93 2.42 -16.99 -4.01
C LEU A 93 3.11 -17.53 -5.28
N PRO A 94 3.07 -16.86 -6.45
CA PRO A 94 3.76 -17.35 -7.65
C PRO A 94 5.28 -17.44 -7.48
N LEU A 95 5.87 -16.46 -6.78
CA LEU A 95 7.30 -16.46 -6.45
C LEU A 95 7.63 -17.59 -5.47
N LEU A 96 6.79 -17.78 -4.43
CA LEU A 96 7.01 -18.83 -3.44
C LEU A 96 6.98 -20.23 -4.07
N MET A 97 6.13 -20.44 -5.08
CA MET A 97 5.99 -21.70 -5.82
C MET A 97 6.98 -21.85 -6.98
N SER A 98 7.74 -20.82 -7.35
CA SER A 98 8.74 -20.89 -8.42
C SER A 98 9.98 -21.71 -8.01
N ASP A 99 10.74 -22.23 -8.97
CA ASP A 99 12.00 -22.95 -8.69
C ASP A 99 13.23 -22.00 -8.61
N LEU A 100 13.02 -20.70 -8.40
CA LEU A 100 14.12 -19.74 -8.30
C LEU A 100 14.98 -19.97 -7.06
N GLU A 101 16.30 -20.02 -7.23
CA GLU A 101 17.25 -20.24 -6.12
C GLU A 101 17.30 -19.05 -5.15
N LYS A 102 17.12 -17.80 -5.63
CA LYS A 102 17.34 -16.57 -4.85
C LYS A 102 16.06 -15.75 -4.61
N LYS A 103 15.01 -16.39 -4.09
CA LYS A 103 13.70 -15.74 -3.78
C LYS A 103 13.78 -14.63 -2.72
N GLN A 104 14.79 -14.66 -1.85
CA GLN A 104 14.90 -13.73 -0.72
C GLN A 104 14.93 -12.27 -1.19
N ALA A 105 15.67 -11.98 -2.27
CA ALA A 105 15.80 -10.62 -2.79
C ALA A 105 14.43 -10.06 -3.24
N ASP A 106 13.65 -10.84 -3.99
CA ASP A 106 12.29 -10.47 -4.41
C ASP A 106 11.33 -10.26 -3.24
N VAL A 107 11.43 -11.09 -2.20
CA VAL A 107 10.63 -10.94 -0.98
C VAL A 107 10.95 -9.60 -0.30
N PHE A 108 12.23 -9.26 -0.12
CA PHE A 108 12.61 -7.95 0.44
C PHE A 108 12.18 -6.78 -0.45
N ASN A 109 12.33 -6.93 -1.76
CA ASN A 109 11.92 -5.94 -2.76
C ASN A 109 10.41 -5.63 -2.66
N PHE A 110 9.59 -6.62 -2.32
CA PHE A 110 8.17 -6.43 -2.05
C PHE A 110 7.86 -5.85 -0.66
N PHE A 111 8.53 -6.35 0.39
CA PHE A 111 8.19 -6.00 1.78
C PHE A 111 8.68 -4.62 2.21
N ILE A 112 9.76 -4.09 1.64
CA ILE A 112 10.21 -2.73 1.94
C ILE A 112 9.12 -1.70 1.56
N PRO A 113 8.61 -1.68 0.31
CA PRO A 113 7.44 -0.87 -0.03
C PRO A 113 6.22 -1.18 0.85
N TYR A 114 5.94 -2.45 1.14
CA TYR A 114 4.79 -2.83 1.98
C TYR A 114 4.79 -2.06 3.33
N PHE A 115 5.93 -2.04 4.03
CA PHE A 115 6.03 -1.33 5.30
C PHE A 115 5.95 0.19 5.15
N LEU A 116 6.49 0.75 4.07
CA LEU A 116 6.35 2.17 3.76
C LEU A 116 4.89 2.57 3.53
N TYR A 117 4.13 1.76 2.78
CA TYR A 117 2.70 1.97 2.58
C TYR A 117 1.90 1.78 3.88
N LEU A 118 2.26 0.80 4.71
CA LEU A 118 1.62 0.61 6.01
C LEU A 118 1.83 1.82 6.93
N PHE A 119 3.05 2.37 6.97
CA PHE A 119 3.34 3.59 7.70
C PHE A 119 2.51 4.77 7.18
N PHE A 120 2.47 4.94 5.85
CA PHE A 120 1.65 5.98 5.21
C PHE A 120 0.16 5.85 5.53
N GLU A 121 -0.38 4.63 5.55
CA GLU A 121 -1.77 4.36 5.94
C GLU A 121 -2.05 4.77 7.39
N VAL A 122 -1.21 4.33 8.33
CA VAL A 122 -1.34 4.67 9.75
C VAL A 122 -1.26 6.17 9.95
N TYR A 123 -0.30 6.84 9.32
CA TYR A 123 -0.15 8.29 9.39
C TYR A 123 -1.38 9.03 8.83
N SER A 124 -1.86 8.63 7.66
CA SER A 124 -3.03 9.23 7.02
C SER A 124 -4.31 9.06 7.86
N LEU A 125 -4.48 7.89 8.48
CA LEU A 125 -5.64 7.60 9.32
C LEU A 125 -5.59 8.30 10.67
N THR A 126 -4.42 8.38 11.31
CA THR A 126 -4.26 9.09 12.57
C THR A 126 -4.52 10.59 12.40
N LEU A 127 -3.97 11.22 11.36
CA LEU A 127 -4.29 12.61 11.01
C LEU A 127 -5.78 12.82 10.74
N PHE A 128 -6.41 11.88 10.03
CA PHE A 128 -7.84 11.92 9.73
C PHE A 128 -8.72 11.86 10.98
N LEU A 129 -8.35 11.05 11.98
CA LEU A 129 -9.07 10.93 13.25
C LEU A 129 -8.81 12.13 14.16
N GLN A 130 -7.57 12.63 14.26
CA GLN A 130 -7.21 13.76 15.11
C GLN A 130 -7.84 15.08 14.66
N LYS A 131 -8.04 15.30 13.35
CA LYS A 131 -8.68 16.52 12.84
C LYS A 131 -10.17 16.66 13.20
N ASN A 132 -10.80 15.62 13.75
CA ASN A 132 -12.23 15.58 14.06
C ASN A 132 -12.51 15.13 15.51
N ALA A 133 -11.50 15.14 16.38
CA ALA A 133 -11.61 14.94 17.83
C ALA A 133 -11.58 16.30 18.54
#